data_AF-A0A7Y8RRE9-F1
#
_entry.id   AF-A0A7Y8RRE9-F1
#
_cell.length_a   1.000
_cell.length_b   1.000
_cell.length_c   1.000
_cell.angle_alpha   90.00
_cell.angle_beta   90.00
_cell.angle_gamma   90.00
#
_symmetry.space_group_name_H-M   'P 1'
#
loop_
_entity.id
_entity.type
_entity.pdbx_description
1 polymer ?
#
loop_
_entity_poly.entity_id
_entity_poly.type
_entity_poly.pdbx_seq_one_letter_code
_entity_poly.pdbx_strand_id
1 'polypeptide(L)'
;MNPIHKPSRTSRHWLASIALTFLSATAHAETWVITDQAHPVSAPTGVRIIRLDDQQRLEELLSRQLPADPRQAEATIQRFLSSPAGKRLQSDLAQAQQGVTDAWSVGVAKIPAVVVDRRYVVYGETDVSKAVTQIDRARSLSR
;
A
#
# COMPACT_ATOMS: atom_id res chain seq x y z
N MET A 1 -5.03 46.32 -54.40
CA MET A 1 -4.43 46.29 -53.04
C MET A 1 -5.47 45.76 -52.05
N ASN A 2 -5.17 44.67 -51.33
CA ASN A 2 -5.91 44.23 -50.14
C ASN A 2 -5.35 44.95 -48.89
N PRO A 3 -6.15 45.08 -47.82
CA PRO A 3 -5.79 44.29 -46.63
C PRO A 3 -6.98 43.64 -45.90
N ILE A 4 -6.63 42.56 -45.21
CA ILE A 4 -7.44 41.64 -44.39
C ILE A 4 -7.25 42.01 -42.90
N HIS A 5 -8.31 42.05 -42.10
CA HIS A 5 -8.24 41.61 -40.70
C HIS A 5 -9.59 41.17 -40.09
N LYS A 6 -9.48 40.40 -39.00
CA LYS A 6 -10.19 39.17 -38.59
C LYS A 6 -11.32 39.41 -37.57
N PRO A 7 -12.35 38.54 -37.45
CA PRO A 7 -13.47 38.74 -36.51
C PRO A 7 -13.25 38.03 -35.17
N SER A 8 -13.83 38.56 -34.08
CA SER A 8 -14.08 37.82 -32.84
C SER A 8 -15.52 38.04 -32.38
N ARG A 9 -16.23 36.92 -32.19
CA ARG A 9 -17.65 36.79 -31.83
C ARG A 9 -17.72 36.41 -30.36
N THR A 10 -18.29 37.28 -29.54
CA THR A 10 -18.43 37.13 -28.09
C THR A 10 -19.49 36.08 -27.73
N SER A 11 -19.14 35.18 -26.82
CA SER A 11 -19.97 34.04 -26.37
C SER A 11 -20.89 34.45 -25.21
N ARG A 12 -22.14 33.93 -25.20
CA ARG A 12 -23.14 34.12 -24.14
C ARG A 12 -22.94 33.00 -23.10
N HIS A 13 -22.75 33.35 -21.83
CA HIS A 13 -22.60 32.40 -20.73
C HIS A 13 -23.98 31.93 -20.21
N TRP A 14 -24.17 30.61 -20.10
CA TRP A 14 -25.29 29.98 -19.41
C TRP A 14 -24.77 29.42 -18.08
N LEU A 15 -25.27 29.92 -16.96
CA LEU A 15 -24.89 29.48 -15.61
C LEU A 15 -25.71 28.25 -15.24
N ALA A 16 -25.05 27.11 -15.05
CA ALA A 16 -25.63 25.92 -14.42
C ALA A 16 -25.01 25.73 -13.03
N SER A 17 -25.83 25.74 -11.99
CA SER A 17 -25.44 25.54 -10.60
C SER A 17 -25.23 24.05 -10.29
N ILE A 18 -24.01 23.65 -9.95
CA ILE A 18 -23.70 22.30 -9.47
C ILE A 18 -23.84 22.29 -7.95
N ALA A 19 -24.82 21.55 -7.43
CA ALA A 19 -24.96 21.28 -6.01
C ALA A 19 -23.97 20.16 -5.61
N LEU A 20 -22.93 20.50 -4.84
CA LEU A 20 -21.96 19.55 -4.30
C LEU A 20 -22.46 19.03 -2.94
N THR A 21 -23.12 17.88 -2.92
CA THR A 21 -23.42 17.17 -1.68
C THR A 21 -22.13 16.52 -1.16
N PHE A 22 -21.58 17.04 -0.07
CA PHE A 22 -20.50 16.39 0.67
C PHE A 22 -21.06 15.13 1.36
N LEU A 23 -20.80 13.97 0.78
CA LEU A 23 -21.03 12.69 1.45
C LEU A 23 -19.94 12.54 2.53
N SER A 24 -20.31 12.65 3.80
CA SER A 24 -19.38 12.41 4.91
C SER A 24 -18.98 10.94 4.90
N ALA A 25 -17.81 10.63 4.34
CA ALA A 25 -17.22 9.32 4.48
C ALA A 25 -16.87 9.10 5.96
N THR A 26 -17.51 8.12 6.60
CA THR A 26 -17.02 7.56 7.86
C THR A 26 -15.68 6.90 7.56
N ALA A 27 -14.57 7.61 7.79
CA ALA A 27 -13.24 7.05 7.65
C ALA A 27 -13.06 5.99 8.74
N HIS A 28 -13.11 4.72 8.35
CA HIS A 28 -12.60 3.66 9.20
C HIS A 28 -11.10 3.92 9.36
N ALA A 29 -10.59 3.94 10.59
CA ALA A 29 -9.20 4.32 10.84
C ALA A 29 -8.26 3.32 10.17
N GLU A 30 -7.78 3.62 8.98
CA GLU A 30 -6.98 2.69 8.18
C GLU A 30 -5.63 2.55 8.88
N THR A 31 -5.35 1.37 9.43
CA THR A 31 -4.16 1.12 10.23
C THR A 31 -3.25 0.16 9.49
N TRP A 32 -2.04 0.63 9.19
CA TRP A 32 -0.98 -0.15 8.55
C TRP A 32 0.17 -0.37 9.53
N VAL A 33 0.81 -1.52 9.41
CA VAL A 33 2.07 -1.83 10.09
C VAL A 33 3.10 -2.08 9.03
N ILE A 34 4.20 -1.34 9.08
CA ILE A 34 5.33 -1.50 8.15
C ILE A 34 6.49 -2.08 8.97
N THR A 35 6.92 -3.29 8.62
CA THR A 35 7.94 -4.04 9.37
C THR A 35 8.73 -5.03 8.49
N ASP A 36 9.50 -5.93 9.09
CA ASP A 36 10.24 -7.03 8.46
C ASP A 36 10.15 -8.35 9.29
N GLN A 37 10.96 -9.37 8.98
CA GLN A 37 11.11 -10.61 9.76
C GLN A 37 11.80 -10.39 11.11
N ALA A 38 12.78 -9.48 11.16
CA ALA A 38 13.63 -9.26 12.33
C ALA A 38 12.90 -8.51 13.44
N HIS A 39 11.85 -7.76 13.10
CA HIS A 39 11.08 -6.91 13.99
C HIS A 39 9.60 -7.33 14.00
N PRO A 40 9.25 -8.46 14.63
CA PRO A 40 7.86 -8.91 14.68
C PRO A 40 6.99 -7.91 15.46
N VAL A 41 5.77 -7.69 14.95
CA VAL A 41 4.78 -6.77 15.53
C VAL A 41 3.51 -7.55 15.85
N SER A 42 2.92 -7.29 17.01
CA SER A 42 1.63 -7.84 17.42
C SER A 42 0.51 -6.92 16.93
N ALA A 43 -0.28 -7.39 15.97
CA ALA A 43 -1.35 -6.62 15.35
C ALA A 43 -2.72 -7.31 15.54
N PRO A 44 -3.77 -6.57 15.95
CA PRO A 44 -5.13 -7.09 15.98
C PRO A 44 -5.67 -7.37 14.57
N THR A 45 -6.80 -8.08 14.49
CA THR A 45 -7.48 -8.33 13.21
C THR A 45 -7.90 -7.02 12.54
N GLY A 46 -7.86 -7.00 11.21
CA GLY A 46 -8.21 -5.81 10.41
C GLY A 46 -7.07 -4.80 10.22
N VAL A 47 -5.90 -5.02 10.82
CA VAL A 47 -4.69 -4.24 10.56
C VAL A 47 -3.96 -4.81 9.35
N ARG A 48 -3.60 -3.95 8.40
CA ARG A 48 -2.80 -4.36 7.23
C ARG A 48 -1.32 -4.39 7.61
N ILE A 49 -0.69 -5.54 7.49
CA ILE A 49 0.76 -5.68 7.71
C ILE A 49 1.46 -5.65 6.34
N ILE A 50 2.42 -4.76 6.20
CA ILE A 50 3.32 -4.61 5.07
C ILE A 50 4.70 -5.03 5.56
N ARG A 51 5.24 -6.11 5.00
CA ARG A 51 6.60 -6.56 5.34
C ARG A 51 7.53 -6.26 4.18
N LEU A 52 8.54 -5.45 4.44
CA LEU A 52 9.43 -4.95 3.40
C LEU A 52 10.34 -6.04 2.81
N ASP A 53 10.47 -7.16 3.52
CA ASP A 53 11.27 -8.32 3.13
C ASP A 53 10.42 -9.50 2.61
N ASP A 54 9.11 -9.32 2.39
CA ASP A 54 8.25 -10.39 1.88
C ASP A 54 8.69 -10.89 0.50
N GLN A 55 9.16 -10.01 -0.38
CA GLN A 55 9.65 -10.44 -1.70
C GLN A 55 10.82 -11.43 -1.56
N GLN A 56 11.87 -11.05 -0.82
CA GLN A 56 13.04 -11.91 -0.60
C GLN A 56 12.64 -13.24 0.04
N ARG A 57 11.72 -13.20 1.01
CA ARG A 57 11.21 -14.40 1.67
C ARG A 57 10.51 -15.35 0.69
N LEU A 58 9.65 -14.81 -0.18
CA LEU A 58 8.90 -15.58 -1.17
C LEU A 58 9.86 -16.18 -2.22
N GLU A 59 10.90 -15.44 -2.61
CA GLU A 59 11.97 -15.92 -3.50
C GLU A 59 12.79 -17.05 -2.86
N GLU A 60 13.13 -16.93 -1.58
CA GLU A 60 13.82 -18.00 -0.84
C GLU A 60 12.96 -19.25 -0.70
N LEU A 61 11.66 -19.09 -0.41
CA LEU A 61 10.70 -20.20 -0.34
C LEU A 61 10.59 -20.91 -1.68
N LEU A 62 10.51 -20.16 -2.78
CA LEU A 62 10.52 -20.70 -4.13
C LEU A 62 11.83 -21.45 -4.41
N SER A 63 12.97 -20.83 -4.11
CA SER A 63 14.30 -21.41 -4.37
C SER A 63 14.50 -22.76 -3.66
N ARG A 64 13.99 -22.93 -2.43
CA ARG A 64 14.04 -24.19 -1.70
C ARG A 64 13.20 -25.31 -2.32
N GLN A 65 12.24 -24.98 -3.19
CA GLN A 65 11.40 -25.94 -3.89
C GLN A 65 11.98 -26.35 -5.25
N LEU A 66 13.12 -25.77 -5.66
CA LEU A 66 13.72 -26.04 -6.96
C LEU A 66 14.86 -27.06 -6.87
N PRO A 67 14.91 -28.04 -7.80
CA PRO A 67 16.06 -28.91 -7.98
C PRO A 67 17.33 -28.13 -8.36
N ALA A 68 18.50 -28.66 -8.00
CA ALA A 68 19.79 -28.08 -8.38
C ALA A 68 20.13 -28.22 -9.88
N ASP A 69 19.53 -29.19 -10.58
CA ASP A 69 19.67 -29.35 -12.02
C ASP A 69 18.82 -28.30 -12.76
N PRO A 70 19.43 -27.36 -13.51
CA PRO A 70 18.70 -26.30 -14.20
C PRO A 70 17.62 -26.81 -15.18
N ARG A 71 17.86 -27.94 -15.84
CA ARG A 71 16.89 -28.50 -16.81
C ARG A 71 15.66 -29.06 -16.10
N GLN A 72 15.84 -29.61 -14.91
CA GLN A 72 14.74 -30.10 -14.08
C GLN A 72 14.04 -28.94 -13.35
N ALA A 73 14.79 -27.89 -12.99
CA ALA A 73 14.25 -26.70 -12.35
C ALA A 73 13.22 -26.00 -13.24
N GLU A 74 13.50 -25.80 -14.53
CA GLU A 74 12.57 -25.14 -15.45
C GLU A 74 11.21 -25.87 -15.53
N ALA A 75 11.23 -27.18 -15.78
CA ALA A 75 10.02 -27.99 -15.84
C ALA A 75 9.28 -28.07 -14.49
N THR A 76 10.00 -27.91 -13.37
CA THR A 76 9.43 -27.89 -12.03
C THR A 76 8.78 -26.54 -11.73
N ILE A 77 9.42 -25.42 -12.08
CA ILE A 77 8.86 -24.07 -11.98
C ILE A 77 7.57 -23.96 -12.77
N GLN A 78 7.55 -24.39 -14.04
CA GLN A 78 6.35 -24.27 -14.88
C GLN A 78 5.15 -25.03 -14.29
N ARG A 79 5.39 -26.25 -13.80
CA ARG A 79 4.35 -27.05 -13.12
C ARG A 79 3.91 -26.41 -11.81
N PHE A 80 4.86 -25.91 -11.01
CA PHE A 80 4.58 -25.25 -9.75
C PHE A 80 3.77 -23.95 -9.94
N LEU A 81 4.18 -23.07 -10.86
CA LEU A 81 3.48 -21.81 -11.17
C LEU A 81 2.05 -22.04 -11.67
N SER A 82 1.84 -23.14 -12.40
CA SER A 82 0.51 -23.56 -12.87
C SER A 82 -0.39 -24.11 -11.76
N SER A 83 0.19 -24.54 -10.64
CA SER A 83 -0.54 -25.09 -9.50
C SER A 83 -1.27 -23.98 -8.71
N PRO A 84 -2.27 -24.34 -7.88
CA PRO A 84 -2.90 -23.39 -6.97
C PRO A 84 -1.91 -22.68 -6.03
N ALA A 85 -0.84 -23.38 -5.61
CA ALA A 85 0.21 -22.79 -4.77
C ALA A 85 1.02 -21.73 -5.52
N GLY A 86 1.36 -22.00 -6.78
CA GLY A 86 2.06 -21.03 -7.64
C GLY A 86 1.22 -19.81 -8.00
N LYS A 87 -0.10 -19.96 -8.14
CA LYS A 87 -1.02 -18.82 -8.30
C LYS A 87 -1.09 -17.96 -7.04
N ARG A 88 -1.09 -18.57 -5.85
CA ARG A 88 -1.00 -17.83 -4.58
C ARG A 88 0.32 -17.09 -4.48
N LEU A 89 1.45 -17.75 -4.78
CA LEU A 89 2.76 -17.10 -4.80
C LEU A 89 2.79 -15.86 -5.70
N GLN A 90 2.21 -15.93 -6.90
CA GLN A 90 2.13 -14.77 -7.80
C GLN A 90 1.31 -13.62 -7.20
N SER A 91 0.17 -13.93 -6.56
CA SER A 91 -0.62 -12.93 -5.84
C SER A 91 0.16 -12.31 -4.69
N ASP A 92 0.81 -13.14 -3.88
CA ASP A 92 1.56 -12.70 -2.69
C ASP A 92 2.75 -11.81 -3.10
N LEU A 93 3.44 -12.14 -4.20
CA LEU A 93 4.50 -11.30 -4.78
C LEU A 93 3.97 -9.95 -5.25
N ALA A 94 2.84 -9.92 -5.97
CA ALA A 94 2.22 -8.67 -6.40
C ALA A 94 1.81 -7.80 -5.20
N GLN A 95 1.26 -8.43 -4.15
CA GLN A 95 0.89 -7.74 -2.92
C GLN A 95 2.10 -7.21 -2.14
N ALA A 96 3.21 -7.95 -2.10
CA ALA A 96 4.45 -7.50 -1.47
C ALA A 96 5.01 -6.26 -2.19
N GLN A 97 5.02 -6.26 -3.52
CA GLN A 97 5.46 -5.10 -4.32
C GLN A 97 4.57 -3.87 -4.11
N GLN A 98 3.25 -4.07 -4.06
CA GLN A 98 2.31 -2.99 -3.72
C GLN A 98 2.55 -2.48 -2.30
N GLY A 99 2.79 -3.38 -1.34
CA GLY A 99 3.08 -3.03 0.04
C GLY A 99 4.31 -2.13 0.18
N VAL A 100 5.42 -2.45 -0.49
CA VAL A 100 6.63 -1.61 -0.50
C VAL A 100 6.33 -0.23 -1.07
N THR A 101 5.57 -0.17 -2.16
CA THR A 101 5.13 1.11 -2.76
C THR A 101 4.28 1.92 -1.79
N ASP A 102 3.33 1.29 -1.11
CA ASP A 102 2.46 1.92 -0.14
C ASP A 102 3.26 2.46 1.06
N ALA A 103 4.24 1.71 1.57
CA ALA A 103 5.12 2.14 2.65
C ALA A 103 5.94 3.38 2.29
N TRP A 104 6.42 3.48 1.04
CA TRP A 104 7.08 4.68 0.54
C TRP A 104 6.13 5.86 0.41
N SER A 105 4.88 5.64 -0.01
CA SER A 105 3.90 6.71 -0.17
C SER A 105 3.57 7.44 1.14
N VAL A 106 3.67 6.75 2.28
CA VAL A 106 3.45 7.31 3.62
C VAL A 106 4.74 7.84 4.26
N GLY A 107 5.88 7.77 3.56
CA GLY A 107 7.14 8.38 3.99
C GLY A 107 7.76 7.74 5.23
N VAL A 108 7.53 6.44 5.47
CA VAL A 108 8.13 5.73 6.61
C VAL A 108 9.65 5.64 6.44
N ALA A 109 10.38 6.21 7.40
CA ALA A 109 11.85 6.25 7.38
C ALA A 109 12.51 5.14 8.21
N LYS A 110 11.77 4.51 9.13
CA LYS A 110 12.27 3.51 10.08
C LYS A 110 11.20 2.45 10.36
N ILE A 111 11.63 1.23 10.66
CA ILE A 111 10.75 0.11 11.04
C ILE A 111 11.11 -0.41 12.44
N PRO A 112 10.17 -1.03 13.18
CA PRO A 112 8.74 -1.14 12.84
C PRO A 112 8.03 0.22 12.92
N ALA A 113 7.02 0.44 12.09
CA ALA A 113 6.20 1.65 12.08
C ALA A 113 4.71 1.32 12.01
N VAL A 114 3.93 1.92 12.90
CA VAL A 114 2.46 1.87 12.87
C VAL A 114 1.95 3.16 12.27
N VAL A 115 1.20 3.06 11.18
CA VAL A 115 0.63 4.19 10.45
C VAL A 115 -0.88 4.16 10.60
N VAL A 116 -1.48 5.27 11.04
CA VAL A 116 -2.95 5.42 11.15
C VAL A 116 -3.41 6.57 10.25
N ASP A 117 -4.45 6.32 9.47
CA ASP A 117 -5.07 7.26 8.52
C ASP A 117 -4.07 7.87 7.53
N ARG A 118 -2.99 7.13 7.22
CA ARG A 118 -1.89 7.57 6.33
C ARG A 118 -1.24 8.91 6.72
N ARG A 119 -1.47 9.37 7.97
CA ARG A 119 -1.06 10.70 8.45
C ARG A 119 -0.23 10.63 9.72
N TYR A 120 -0.56 9.69 10.60
CA TYR A 120 0.10 9.55 11.89
C TYR A 120 0.99 8.33 11.85
N VAL A 121 2.25 8.48 12.29
CA VAL A 121 3.24 7.40 12.31
C VAL A 121 3.82 7.29 13.72
N VAL A 122 3.81 6.08 14.28
CA VAL A 122 4.49 5.73 15.52
C VAL A 122 5.62 4.77 15.19
N TYR A 123 6.85 5.16 15.51
CA TYR A 123 8.05 4.36 15.26
C TYR A 123 8.43 3.52 16.47
N GLY A 124 8.93 2.31 16.22
CA GLY A 124 9.51 1.42 17.23
C GLY A 124 8.50 0.73 18.16
N GLU A 125 7.21 1.01 18.01
CA GLU A 125 6.16 0.36 18.80
C GLU A 125 5.75 -0.97 18.14
N THR A 126 5.95 -2.07 18.87
CA THR A 126 5.63 -3.43 18.41
C THR A 126 4.23 -3.88 18.85
N ASP A 127 3.56 -3.13 19.73
CA ASP A 127 2.15 -3.30 20.06
C ASP A 127 1.29 -2.26 19.33
N VAL A 128 0.57 -2.72 18.30
CA VAL A 128 -0.26 -1.83 17.47
C VAL A 128 -1.36 -1.15 18.28
N SER A 129 -1.95 -1.83 19.27
CA SER A 129 -3.02 -1.26 20.08
C SER A 129 -2.50 -0.10 20.94
N LYS A 130 -1.28 -0.25 21.44
CA LYS A 130 -0.57 0.80 22.17
C LYS A 130 -0.20 1.97 21.27
N ALA A 131 0.23 1.72 20.03
CA ALA A 131 0.49 2.78 19.05
C ALA A 131 -0.76 3.58 18.70
N VAL A 132 -1.89 2.91 18.44
CA VAL A 132 -3.18 3.55 18.17
C VAL A 132 -3.62 4.42 19.35
N THR A 133 -3.49 3.90 20.58
CA THR A 133 -3.81 4.66 21.80
C THR A 133 -2.96 5.94 21.94
N GLN A 134 -1.67 5.88 21.59
CA GLN A 134 -0.79 7.05 21.58
C GLN A 134 -1.25 8.11 20.58
N ILE A 135 -1.67 7.68 19.38
CA ILE A 135 -2.19 8.57 18.34
C ILE A 135 -3.51 9.21 18.78
N ASP A 136 -4.43 8.43 19.36
CA ASP A 136 -5.72 8.95 19.83
C ASP A 136 -5.55 9.96 20.96
N ARG A 137 -4.60 9.72 21.87
CA ARG A 137 -4.22 10.71 22.90
C ARG A 137 -3.63 11.98 22.29
N ALA A 138 -2.75 11.85 21.30
CA ALA A 138 -2.18 13.03 20.63
C ALA A 138 -3.26 13.87 19.93
N ARG A 139 -4.26 13.21 19.32
CA ARG A 139 -5.40 13.87 18.66
C ARG A 139 -6.26 14.66 19.64
N SER A 140 -6.53 14.10 20.82
CA SER A 140 -7.39 14.76 21.82
C SER A 140 -6.74 16.02 22.42
N LEU A 141 -5.41 16.05 22.51
CA LEU A 141 -4.65 17.22 22.98
C LEU A 141 -4.54 18.35 21.94
N SER A 142 -4.75 18.03 20.65
CA SER A 142 -4.71 19.00 19.55
C SER A 142 -6.07 19.63 19.18
N ARG A 143 -7.14 19.27 19.90
CA ARG A 143 -8.48 19.88 19.79
C ARG A 143 -8.64 20.98 20.83
#